data_AF-X1MRQ5-F1
#
_entry.id   AF-X1MRQ5-F1
#
_cell.length_a   1.000
_cell.length_b   1.000
_cell.length_c   1.000
_cell.angle_alpha   90.00
_cell.angle_beta   90.00
_cell.angle_gamma   90.00
#
_symmetry.space_group_name_H-M   'P 1'
#
loop_
_entity.id
_entity.type
_entity.pdbx_description
1 polymer ?
#
loop_
_entity_poly.entity_id
_entity_poly.type
_entity_poly.pdbx_seq_one_letter_code
_entity_poly.pdbx_strand_id
1 'polypeptide(L)'
;VDSTREKMRALLRDGKLDDRIIELDVTRQKMPFIEIFSQAGIEDLSGALEQAFGSRLPKKKKKIKMPVKEALRYIQNEEADKLIDMDEVINEARKRAENSGIIFIDEIDKIAGSGATSGPDVSREGVQRDLLPVVEGSSVMTKHGMVKTNHILFIAAGAFHNKKPSDLIPEMQGRFPIRVELSALTKDDFQRILVEPENSLIKQYSALVATEGVTLEFSDDAIEVIATIASKVNEWRQSNPGQPAGNFSLAYTSWT
;
A
#
# COMPACT_ATOMS: atom_id res chain seq x y z
N VAL A 1 -47.17 21.80 -5.33
CA VAL A 1 -46.32 20.71 -4.79
C VAL A 1 -44.93 21.24 -4.39
N ASP A 2 -44.47 22.36 -4.96
CA ASP A 2 -43.11 22.89 -4.71
C ASP A 2 -42.85 23.48 -3.31
N SER A 3 -43.77 24.28 -2.73
CA SER A 3 -43.52 24.95 -1.44
C SER A 3 -43.26 23.99 -0.27
N THR A 4 -43.99 22.87 -0.17
CA THR A 4 -43.77 21.86 0.87
C THR A 4 -42.47 21.09 0.66
N ARG A 5 -42.11 20.78 -0.59
CA ARG A 5 -40.87 20.08 -0.93
C ARG A 5 -39.64 20.94 -0.64
N GLU A 6 -39.71 22.24 -0.92
CA GLU A 6 -38.63 23.19 -0.62
C GLU A 6 -38.43 23.38 0.88
N LYS A 7 -39.52 23.50 1.65
CA LYS A 7 -39.44 23.54 3.12
C LYS A 7 -38.81 22.28 3.71
N MET A 8 -39.22 21.10 3.25
CA MET A 8 -38.63 19.82 3.69
C MET A 8 -37.15 19.70 3.30
N ARG A 9 -36.77 20.19 2.10
CA ARG A 9 -35.37 20.23 1.66
C ARG A 9 -34.53 21.14 2.54
N ALA A 10 -35.04 22.32 2.92
CA ALA A 10 -34.35 23.22 3.84
C ALA A 10 -34.14 22.58 5.22
N LEU A 11 -35.19 21.97 5.78
CA LEU A 11 -35.10 21.27 7.07
C LEU A 11 -34.12 20.07 7.05
N LEU A 12 -34.05 19.35 5.93
CA LEU A 12 -33.09 18.25 5.75
C LEU A 12 -31.65 18.77 5.67
N ARG A 13 -31.41 19.86 4.94
CA ARG A 13 -30.08 20.49 4.83
C ARG A 13 -29.61 21.08 6.16
N ASP A 14 -30.53 21.60 6.96
CA ASP A 14 -30.27 22.14 8.29
C ASP A 14 -30.06 21.03 9.35
N GLY A 15 -30.15 19.73 8.99
CA GLY A 15 -29.99 18.61 9.93
C GLY A 15 -31.15 18.44 10.92
N LYS A 16 -32.22 19.22 10.79
CA LYS A 16 -33.37 19.22 11.74
C LYS A 16 -34.23 17.95 11.67
N LEU A 17 -33.95 17.06 10.72
CA LEU A 17 -34.68 15.82 10.50
C LEU A 17 -33.85 14.57 10.85
N ASP A 18 -32.58 14.72 11.25
CA ASP A 18 -31.59 13.63 11.38
C ASP A 18 -32.08 12.44 12.21
N ASP A 19 -32.70 12.71 13.36
CA ASP A 19 -33.15 11.69 14.32
C ASP A 19 -34.52 11.10 13.97
N ARG A 20 -35.21 11.65 12.96
CA ARG A 20 -36.54 11.19 12.58
C ARG A 20 -36.42 9.79 11.97
N ILE A 21 -37.22 8.84 12.44
CA ILE A 21 -37.21 7.48 11.91
C ILE A 21 -38.03 7.43 10.62
N ILE A 22 -37.41 6.93 9.55
CA ILE A 22 -38.06 6.65 8.27
C ILE A 22 -37.90 5.19 7.88
N GLU A 23 -38.77 4.72 6.99
CA GLU A 23 -38.71 3.37 6.43
C GLU A 23 -38.14 3.47 5.02
N LEU A 24 -37.05 2.74 4.76
CA LEU A 24 -36.33 2.75 3.49
C LEU A 24 -36.21 1.32 2.93
N ASP A 25 -36.40 1.18 1.62
CA ASP A 25 -36.15 -0.06 0.90
C ASP A 25 -34.64 -0.25 0.69
N VAL A 26 -34.02 -1.11 1.51
CA VAL A 26 -32.59 -1.39 1.45
C VAL A 26 -32.33 -2.65 0.65
N THR A 27 -31.34 -2.58 -0.24
CA THR A 27 -30.89 -3.71 -1.03
C THR A 27 -29.82 -4.49 -0.25
N ARG A 28 -30.19 -5.62 0.38
CA ARG A 28 -29.22 -6.43 1.13
C ARG A 28 -28.43 -7.32 0.17
N GLN A 29 -27.13 -7.07 0.03
CA GLN A 29 -26.20 -7.89 -0.77
C GLN A 29 -25.39 -8.87 0.09
N LYS A 30 -26.04 -9.53 1.06
CA LYS A 30 -25.44 -10.65 1.78
C LYS A 30 -26.42 -11.81 1.78
N MET A 31 -26.17 -12.78 0.91
CA MET A 31 -26.68 -14.13 1.14
C MET A 31 -26.00 -14.64 2.42
N PRO A 32 -26.73 -15.24 3.37
CA PRO A 32 -26.07 -16.00 4.42
C PRO A 32 -25.29 -17.10 3.73
N PHE A 33 -23.99 -17.19 4.01
CA PHE A 33 -23.18 -18.36 3.69
C PHE A 33 -23.88 -19.55 4.36
N ILE A 34 -24.58 -20.37 3.59
CA ILE A 34 -25.08 -21.64 4.11
C ILE A 34 -23.85 -22.53 4.19
N GLU A 35 -23.35 -22.66 5.41
CA GLU A 35 -22.24 -23.51 5.85
C GLU A 35 -22.65 -25.00 5.82
N ILE A 36 -23.28 -25.43 4.73
CA ILE A 36 -23.58 -26.85 4.47
C ILE A 36 -22.72 -27.18 3.25
N PHE A 37 -21.90 -28.23 3.35
CA PHE A 37 -20.88 -28.68 2.37
C PHE A 37 -19.42 -28.32 2.67
N SER A 38 -19.01 -28.40 3.93
CA SER A 38 -17.63 -28.73 4.28
C SER A 38 -17.41 -30.24 4.19
N GLN A 39 -17.14 -30.77 2.99
CA GLN A 39 -16.38 -32.03 2.76
C GLN A 39 -16.37 -32.41 1.27
N ALA A 40 -15.56 -31.70 0.48
CA ALA A 40 -14.80 -32.20 -0.69
C ALA A 40 -14.45 -31.03 -1.61
N GLY A 41 -13.18 -30.61 -1.60
CA GLY A 41 -12.38 -30.18 -2.75
C GLY A 41 -12.96 -29.25 -3.82
N ILE A 42 -13.92 -28.38 -3.51
CA ILE A 42 -14.59 -27.51 -4.50
C ILE A 42 -14.65 -26.06 -3.98
N GLU A 43 -13.50 -25.46 -3.66
CA GLU A 43 -13.43 -24.01 -3.41
C GLU A 43 -13.56 -23.22 -4.73
N ASP A 44 -12.97 -23.72 -5.82
CA ASP A 44 -12.90 -22.99 -7.10
C ASP A 44 -14.23 -22.95 -7.88
N LEU A 45 -15.06 -24.00 -7.78
CA LEU A 45 -16.37 -24.01 -8.46
C LEU A 45 -17.41 -23.16 -7.72
N SER A 46 -17.27 -22.99 -6.40
CA SER A 46 -18.21 -22.22 -5.59
C SER A 46 -18.20 -20.73 -5.96
N GLY A 47 -17.01 -20.16 -6.16
CA GLY A 47 -16.83 -18.77 -6.61
C GLY A 47 -17.33 -18.54 -8.04
N ALA A 48 -17.07 -19.50 -8.94
CA ALA A 48 -17.59 -19.44 -10.32
C ALA A 48 -19.12 -19.57 -10.38
N LEU A 49 -19.73 -20.39 -9.53
CA LEU A 49 -21.19 -20.54 -9.44
C LEU A 49 -21.84 -19.28 -8.84
N GLU A 50 -21.23 -18.67 -7.82
CA GLU A 50 -21.70 -17.43 -7.20
C GLU A 50 -21.67 -16.26 -8.21
N GLN A 51 -20.64 -16.16 -9.04
CA GLN A 51 -20.53 -15.13 -10.07
C GLN A 51 -21.55 -15.35 -11.22
N ALA A 52 -21.84 -16.61 -11.56
CA ALA A 52 -22.82 -16.99 -12.57
C ALA A 52 -24.29 -16.89 -12.10
N PHE A 53 -24.57 -17.07 -10.81
CA PHE A 53 -25.93 -17.00 -10.23
C PHE A 53 -26.26 -15.68 -9.53
N GLY A 54 -25.28 -14.97 -8.98
CA GLY A 54 -25.47 -13.72 -8.23
C GLY A 54 -25.96 -12.55 -9.08
N SER A 55 -25.74 -12.61 -10.40
CA SER A 55 -26.13 -11.58 -11.37
C SER A 55 -27.55 -11.77 -11.94
N ARG A 56 -28.19 -12.93 -11.72
CA ARG A 56 -29.49 -13.29 -12.33
C ARG A 56 -30.69 -13.33 -11.37
N LEU A 57 -30.48 -13.26 -10.07
CA LEU A 57 -31.57 -13.17 -9.09
C LEU A 57 -31.98 -11.71 -8.83
N PRO A 58 -33.28 -11.35 -8.90
CA PRO A 58 -33.72 -10.01 -8.58
C PRO A 58 -33.37 -9.70 -7.11
N LYS A 59 -32.60 -8.63 -6.91
CA LYS A 59 -32.18 -8.15 -5.59
C LYS A 59 -33.43 -7.85 -4.76
N LYS A 60 -33.77 -8.72 -3.80
CA LYS A 60 -34.93 -8.52 -2.92
C LYS A 60 -34.66 -7.31 -2.02
N LYS A 61 -35.42 -6.23 -2.23
CA LYS A 61 -35.43 -5.07 -1.34
C LYS A 61 -36.16 -5.42 -0.05
N LYS A 62 -35.60 -5.07 1.09
CA LYS A 62 -36.24 -5.23 2.41
C LYS A 62 -36.45 -3.84 3.01
N LYS A 63 -37.66 -3.60 3.51
CA LYS A 63 -37.98 -2.38 4.26
C LYS A 63 -37.31 -2.41 5.62
N ILE A 64 -36.49 -1.42 5.91
CA ILE A 64 -35.78 -1.24 7.17
C ILE A 64 -36.10 0.15 7.70
N LYS A 65 -36.38 0.24 9.00
CA LYS A 65 -36.56 1.52 9.69
C LYS A 65 -35.21 2.00 10.22
N MET A 66 -34.85 3.24 9.92
CA MET A 66 -33.61 3.87 10.38
C MET A 66 -33.77 5.39 10.50
N PRO A 67 -32.91 6.09 11.27
CA PRO A 67 -32.88 7.54 11.30
C PRO A 67 -32.58 8.14 9.92
N VAL A 68 -33.11 9.33 9.63
CA VAL A 68 -32.85 10.06 8.38
C VAL A 68 -31.36 10.23 8.13
N LYS A 69 -30.56 10.47 9.17
CA LYS A 69 -29.10 10.61 9.04
C LYS A 69 -28.42 9.36 8.47
N GLU A 70 -28.82 8.18 8.91
CA GLU A 70 -28.31 6.91 8.39
C GLU A 70 -28.84 6.62 6.99
N ALA A 71 -30.13 6.87 6.77
CA ALA A 71 -30.76 6.72 5.46
C ALA A 71 -30.10 7.61 4.40
N LEU A 72 -29.76 8.85 4.76
CA LEU A 72 -29.08 9.78 3.86
C LEU A 72 -27.71 9.24 3.44
N ARG A 73 -26.91 8.74 4.39
CA ARG A 73 -25.62 8.10 4.10
C ARG A 73 -25.77 6.86 3.22
N TYR A 74 -26.75 6.01 3.51
CA TYR A 74 -27.03 4.83 2.71
C TYR A 74 -27.42 5.18 1.26
N ILE A 75 -28.36 6.12 1.07
CA ILE A 75 -28.80 6.56 -0.25
C ILE A 75 -27.65 7.25 -1.00
N GLN A 76 -26.87 8.08 -0.31
CA GLN A 76 -25.69 8.73 -0.90
C GLN A 76 -24.70 7.70 -1.44
N ASN A 77 -24.37 6.66 -0.67
CA ASN A 77 -23.49 5.59 -1.12
C ASN A 77 -24.11 4.81 -2.29
N GLU A 78 -25.40 4.44 -2.21
CA GLU A 78 -26.08 3.70 -3.29
C GLU A 78 -26.15 4.51 -4.60
N GLU A 79 -26.40 5.82 -4.53
CA GLU A 79 -26.41 6.69 -5.70
C GLU A 79 -25.00 6.98 -6.21
N ALA A 80 -24.01 7.13 -5.32
CA ALA A 80 -22.61 7.27 -5.71
C ALA A 80 -22.11 6.05 -6.49
N ASP A 81 -22.44 4.83 -6.02
CA ASP A 81 -22.09 3.59 -6.72
C ASP A 81 -22.71 3.50 -8.12
N LYS A 82 -23.91 4.08 -8.34
CA LYS A 82 -24.56 4.14 -9.67
C LYS A 82 -23.92 5.16 -10.59
N LEU A 83 -23.30 6.21 -10.04
CA LEU A 83 -22.61 7.24 -10.81
C LEU A 83 -21.23 6.81 -11.28
N ILE A 84 -20.69 5.72 -10.74
CA ILE A 84 -19.39 5.18 -11.13
C ILE A 84 -19.58 4.17 -12.26
N ASP A 85 -19.08 4.52 -13.44
CA ASP A 85 -18.88 3.55 -14.51
C ASP A 85 -17.59 2.75 -14.21
N MET A 86 -17.77 1.54 -13.70
CA MET A 86 -16.65 0.66 -13.36
C MET A 86 -15.83 0.25 -14.58
N ASP A 87 -16.42 0.21 -15.78
CA ASP A 87 -15.68 -0.11 -17.01
C ASP A 87 -14.76 1.05 -17.39
N GLU A 88 -15.23 2.29 -17.25
CA GLU A 88 -14.40 3.49 -17.43
C GLU A 88 -13.26 3.55 -16.41
N VAL A 89 -13.56 3.29 -15.13
CA VAL A 89 -12.54 3.25 -14.06
C VAL A 89 -11.48 2.19 -14.34
N ILE A 90 -11.88 0.98 -14.75
CA ILE A 90 -10.95 -0.11 -15.09
C ILE A 90 -10.08 0.28 -16.29
N ASN A 91 -10.68 0.89 -17.32
CA ASN A 91 -9.95 1.32 -18.50
C ASN A 91 -8.92 2.41 -18.16
N GLU A 92 -9.31 3.42 -17.37
CA GLU A 92 -8.41 4.48 -16.91
C GLU A 92 -7.31 3.94 -16.00
N ALA A 93 -7.63 3.03 -15.08
CA ALA A 93 -6.63 2.38 -14.21
C ALA A 93 -5.60 1.59 -15.02
N ARG A 94 -6.05 0.83 -16.02
CA ARG A 94 -5.15 0.13 -16.96
C ARG A 94 -4.27 1.10 -17.71
N LYS A 95 -4.84 2.16 -18.28
CA LYS A 95 -4.09 3.20 -19.00
C LYS A 95 -3.03 3.85 -18.11
N ARG A 96 -3.34 4.14 -16.84
CA ARG A 96 -2.37 4.69 -15.87
C ARG A 96 -1.27 3.69 -15.55
N ALA A 97 -1.62 2.42 -15.32
CA ALA A 97 -0.63 1.38 -15.05
C ALA A 97 0.32 1.18 -16.25
N GLU A 98 -0.20 1.19 -17.47
CA GLU A 98 0.62 1.01 -18.68
C GLU A 98 1.53 2.21 -18.96
N ASN A 99 1.05 3.46 -18.78
CA ASN A 99 1.78 4.67 -19.20
C ASN A 99 2.53 5.40 -18.06
N SER A 100 2.23 5.09 -16.81
CA SER A 100 2.81 5.79 -15.64
C SER A 100 3.11 4.84 -14.49
N GLY A 101 3.01 3.52 -14.73
CA GLY A 101 3.36 2.52 -13.74
C GLY A 101 4.84 2.59 -13.38
N ILE A 102 5.14 2.40 -12.10
CA ILE A 102 6.50 2.26 -11.59
C ILE A 102 6.57 0.93 -10.83
N ILE A 103 7.56 0.11 -11.15
CA ILE A 103 7.87 -1.13 -10.43
C ILE A 103 9.23 -0.97 -9.76
N PHE A 104 9.25 -1.07 -8.43
CA PHE A 104 10.48 -1.08 -7.64
C PHE A 104 10.85 -2.52 -7.28
N ILE A 105 12.02 -2.98 -7.74
CA ILE A 105 12.57 -4.30 -7.46
C ILE A 105 13.70 -4.11 -6.45
N ASP A 106 13.41 -4.39 -5.18
CA ASP A 106 14.43 -4.33 -4.12
C ASP A 106 15.31 -5.59 -4.11
N GLU A 107 16.49 -5.46 -3.52
CA GLU A 107 17.46 -6.55 -3.34
C GLU A 107 17.76 -7.38 -4.61
N ILE A 108 17.81 -6.73 -5.78
CA ILE A 108 18.11 -7.41 -7.06
C ILE A 108 19.51 -8.06 -7.07
N ASP A 109 20.41 -7.58 -6.22
CA ASP A 109 21.72 -8.19 -6.02
C ASP A 109 21.62 -9.61 -5.45
N LYS A 110 20.54 -9.99 -4.74
CA LYS A 110 20.36 -11.36 -4.23
C LYS A 110 20.21 -12.39 -5.34
N ILE A 111 19.68 -12.00 -6.48
CA ILE A 111 19.51 -12.87 -7.65
C ILE A 111 20.66 -12.77 -8.66
N ALA A 112 21.55 -11.76 -8.54
CA ALA A 112 22.75 -11.65 -9.37
C ALA A 112 23.77 -12.78 -9.07
N GLY A 113 24.51 -13.25 -10.07
CA GLY A 113 25.54 -14.28 -9.92
C GLY A 113 25.38 -15.43 -10.92
N SER A 114 26.51 -15.86 -11.48
CA SER A 114 26.62 -17.00 -12.38
C SER A 114 27.71 -17.94 -11.88
N GLY A 115 27.32 -19.15 -11.45
CA GLY A 115 28.17 -20.34 -11.41
C GLY A 115 29.18 -20.50 -10.28
N ALA A 116 28.87 -21.40 -9.33
CA ALA A 116 29.81 -22.46 -8.96
C ALA A 116 29.22 -23.82 -9.36
N THR A 117 30.00 -24.60 -10.09
CA THR A 117 29.65 -25.96 -10.55
C THR A 117 29.29 -26.83 -9.33
N SER A 118 28.03 -27.28 -9.26
CA SER A 118 27.45 -28.18 -8.23
C SER A 118 26.79 -27.49 -7.02
N GLY A 119 25.60 -26.92 -7.22
CA GLY A 119 24.75 -26.38 -6.15
C GLY A 119 23.48 -25.69 -6.70
N PRO A 120 22.52 -25.28 -5.84
CA PRO A 120 21.16 -24.81 -6.20
C PRO A 120 21.09 -23.44 -6.96
N ASP A 121 22.07 -23.15 -7.81
CA ASP A 121 22.24 -21.89 -8.55
C ASP A 121 21.21 -21.69 -9.68
N VAL A 122 20.58 -22.77 -10.16
CA VAL A 122 19.54 -22.71 -11.22
C VAL A 122 18.36 -21.80 -10.81
N SER A 123 18.09 -21.68 -9.50
CA SER A 123 16.97 -20.88 -8.99
C SER A 123 17.19 -19.37 -9.12
N ARG A 124 18.42 -18.86 -9.11
CA ARG A 124 18.68 -17.40 -9.09
C ARG A 124 18.67 -16.80 -10.49
N GLU A 125 19.34 -17.47 -11.42
CA GLU A 125 19.26 -17.10 -12.83
C GLU A 125 17.85 -17.32 -13.38
N GLY A 126 17.16 -18.39 -12.95
CA GLY A 126 15.75 -18.64 -13.29
C GLY A 126 14.86 -17.44 -12.95
N VAL A 127 14.99 -16.85 -11.75
CA VAL A 127 14.22 -15.66 -11.37
C VAL A 127 14.53 -14.46 -12.28
N GLN A 128 15.79 -14.26 -12.67
CA GLN A 128 16.12 -13.20 -13.63
C GLN A 128 15.46 -13.44 -15.00
N ARG A 129 15.48 -14.69 -15.48
CA ARG A 129 14.87 -15.10 -16.76
C ARG A 129 13.35 -14.97 -16.72
N ASP A 130 12.73 -15.25 -15.59
CA ASP A 130 11.28 -15.09 -15.40
C ASP A 130 10.86 -13.62 -15.31
N LEU A 131 11.74 -12.74 -14.81
CA LEU A 131 11.50 -11.29 -14.77
C LEU A 131 11.70 -10.62 -16.13
N LEU A 132 12.54 -11.18 -17.01
CA LEU A 132 12.84 -10.59 -18.32
C LEU A 132 11.58 -10.21 -19.11
N PRO A 133 10.60 -11.11 -19.38
CA PRO A 133 9.43 -10.75 -20.19
C PRO A 133 8.67 -9.52 -19.67
N VAL A 134 8.65 -9.31 -18.36
CA VAL A 134 7.98 -8.18 -17.73
C VAL A 134 8.77 -6.89 -17.95
N VAL A 135 10.10 -6.94 -17.80
CA VAL A 135 10.99 -5.79 -18.00
C VAL A 135 11.17 -5.45 -19.48
N GLU A 136 11.18 -6.44 -20.37
CA GLU A 136 11.32 -6.25 -21.82
C GLU A 136 10.05 -5.71 -22.50
N GLY A 137 8.90 -5.94 -21.87
CA GLY A 137 7.59 -5.57 -22.41
C GLY A 137 6.79 -6.81 -22.81
N SER A 138 5.83 -7.20 -21.99
CA SER A 138 4.89 -8.29 -22.26
C SER A 138 3.45 -7.86 -21.96
N SER A 139 2.50 -8.67 -22.41
CA SER A 139 1.08 -8.52 -22.09
C SER A 139 0.71 -9.48 -20.97
N VAL A 140 0.36 -8.95 -19.80
CA VAL A 140 0.01 -9.73 -18.60
C VAL A 140 -1.51 -9.70 -18.40
N MET A 141 -2.13 -10.87 -18.24
CA MET A 141 -3.56 -10.96 -17.93
C MET A 141 -3.79 -10.67 -16.44
N THR A 142 -4.64 -9.69 -16.15
CA THR A 142 -5.08 -9.37 -14.78
C THR A 142 -6.58 -9.56 -14.65
N LYS A 143 -7.11 -9.56 -13.42
CA LYS A 143 -8.56 -9.52 -13.16
C LYS A 143 -9.28 -8.29 -13.76
N HIS A 144 -8.52 -7.27 -14.17
CA HIS A 144 -9.04 -6.04 -14.76
C HIS A 144 -8.82 -5.98 -16.28
N GLY A 145 -8.31 -7.06 -16.89
CA GLY A 145 -7.97 -7.14 -18.31
C GLY A 145 -6.47 -7.22 -18.56
N MET A 146 -6.10 -7.18 -19.83
CA MET A 146 -4.71 -7.29 -20.29
C MET A 146 -3.93 -6.00 -20.02
N VAL A 147 -2.75 -6.07 -19.43
CA VAL A 147 -1.88 -4.91 -19.17
C VAL A 147 -0.56 -5.10 -19.91
N LYS A 148 -0.15 -4.10 -20.69
CA LYS A 148 1.14 -4.06 -21.38
C LYS A 148 2.21 -3.40 -20.52
N THR A 149 3.39 -4.01 -20.40
CA THR A 149 4.46 -3.50 -19.53
C THR A 149 5.49 -2.63 -20.24
N ASN A 150 5.33 -2.37 -21.54
CA ASN A 150 6.31 -1.69 -22.40
C ASN A 150 6.74 -0.30 -21.92
N HIS A 151 5.87 0.43 -21.21
CA HIS A 151 6.13 1.81 -20.76
C HIS A 151 6.16 1.94 -19.24
N ILE A 152 6.21 0.82 -18.52
CA ILE A 152 6.38 0.81 -17.07
C ILE A 152 7.84 1.15 -16.75
N LEU A 153 8.05 2.08 -15.81
CA LEU A 153 9.37 2.40 -15.30
C LEU A 153 9.81 1.35 -14.27
N PHE A 154 10.93 0.70 -14.52
CA PHE A 154 11.54 -0.22 -13.57
C PHE A 154 12.68 0.47 -12.82
N ILE A 155 12.65 0.40 -11.49
CA ILE A 155 13.73 0.84 -10.61
C ILE A 155 14.19 -0.39 -9.85
N ALA A 156 15.43 -0.80 -10.03
CA ALA A 156 16.01 -1.90 -9.28
C ALA A 156 17.03 -1.37 -8.28
N ALA A 157 16.95 -1.85 -7.04
CA ALA A 157 17.86 -1.51 -5.96
C ALA A 157 18.55 -2.77 -5.44
N GLY A 158 19.76 -2.58 -4.92
CA GLY A 158 20.56 -3.64 -4.32
C GLY A 158 21.78 -3.03 -3.66
N ALA A 159 22.27 -3.68 -2.61
CA ALA A 159 23.44 -3.17 -1.89
C ALA A 159 24.76 -3.53 -2.57
N PHE A 160 24.78 -4.62 -3.37
CA PHE A 160 25.92 -5.04 -4.19
C PHE A 160 27.26 -5.15 -3.43
N HIS A 161 27.22 -5.61 -2.17
CA HIS A 161 28.41 -5.75 -1.33
C HIS A 161 29.38 -6.83 -1.84
N ASN A 162 28.86 -8.00 -2.21
CA ASN A 162 29.64 -9.18 -2.63
C ASN A 162 29.41 -9.57 -4.10
N LYS A 163 28.59 -8.78 -4.81
CA LYS A 163 28.16 -9.02 -6.18
C LYS A 163 28.18 -7.69 -6.90
N LYS A 164 28.37 -7.72 -8.20
CA LYS A 164 28.38 -6.53 -9.03
C LYS A 164 27.15 -6.53 -9.94
N PRO A 165 26.70 -5.36 -10.42
CA PRO A 165 25.69 -5.30 -11.48
C PRO A 165 26.07 -6.09 -12.74
N SER A 166 27.37 -6.29 -12.99
CA SER A 166 27.90 -7.14 -14.07
C SER A 166 27.60 -8.63 -13.90
N ASP A 167 27.19 -9.06 -12.70
CA ASP A 167 26.87 -10.46 -12.39
C ASP A 167 25.40 -10.80 -12.69
N LEU A 168 24.60 -9.80 -13.10
CA LEU A 168 23.28 -10.04 -13.71
C LEU A 168 23.45 -10.61 -15.12
N ILE A 169 22.47 -11.34 -15.63
CA ILE A 169 22.51 -11.83 -17.01
C ILE A 169 22.60 -10.66 -18.01
N PRO A 170 23.30 -10.81 -19.15
CA PRO A 170 23.49 -9.72 -20.12
C PRO A 170 22.20 -9.02 -20.55
N GLU A 171 21.12 -9.79 -20.71
CA GLU A 171 19.80 -9.30 -21.10
C GLU A 171 19.22 -8.35 -20.05
N MET A 172 19.34 -8.69 -18.76
CA MET A 172 18.91 -7.82 -17.66
C MET A 172 19.75 -6.55 -17.59
N GLN A 173 21.06 -6.65 -17.76
CA GLN A 173 21.94 -5.47 -17.77
C GLN A 173 21.55 -4.46 -18.86
N GLY A 174 21.17 -4.95 -20.05
CA GLY A 174 20.71 -4.11 -21.15
C GLY A 174 19.42 -3.34 -20.86
N ARG A 175 18.60 -3.79 -19.91
CA ARG A 175 17.34 -3.14 -19.51
C ARG A 175 17.49 -2.13 -18.37
N PHE A 176 18.65 -2.10 -17.70
CA PHE A 176 18.99 -1.11 -16.68
C PHE A 176 20.19 -0.24 -17.11
N PRO A 177 20.02 0.62 -18.14
CA PRO A 177 21.10 1.43 -18.68
C PRO A 177 21.52 2.58 -17.74
N ILE A 178 20.59 3.11 -16.95
CA ILE A 178 20.85 4.19 -16.00
C ILE A 178 21.32 3.55 -14.68
N ARG A 179 22.51 3.93 -14.24
CA ARG A 179 23.12 3.46 -12.99
C ARG A 179 23.43 4.66 -12.11
N VAL A 180 23.01 4.58 -10.86
CA VAL A 180 23.25 5.60 -9.85
C VAL A 180 23.68 4.88 -8.58
N GLU A 181 24.71 5.43 -7.93
CA GLU A 181 25.17 4.96 -6.62
C GLU A 181 24.71 5.96 -5.56
N LEU A 182 24.12 5.45 -4.48
CA LEU A 182 23.69 6.25 -3.34
C LEU A 182 24.77 6.21 -2.28
N SER A 183 25.08 7.36 -1.68
CA SER A 183 26.04 7.46 -0.58
C SER A 183 25.41 6.99 0.74
N ALA A 184 26.25 6.46 1.63
CA ALA A 184 25.84 6.19 3.00
C ALA A 184 25.45 7.49 3.71
N LEU A 185 24.43 7.42 4.56
CA LEU A 185 23.96 8.55 5.36
C LEU A 185 24.98 8.92 6.43
N THR A 186 25.24 10.21 6.58
CA THR A 186 26.08 10.78 7.64
C THR A 186 25.24 11.14 8.88
N LYS A 187 25.91 11.47 10.00
CA LYS A 187 25.24 12.03 11.19
C LYS A 187 24.42 13.28 10.83
N ASP A 188 24.97 14.16 9.98
CA ASP A 188 24.30 15.40 9.59
C ASP A 188 23.07 15.11 8.74
N ASP A 189 23.14 14.10 7.86
CA ASP A 189 21.96 13.65 7.11
C ASP A 189 20.85 13.13 8.05
N PHE A 190 21.19 12.40 9.12
CA PHE A 190 20.19 11.98 10.11
C PHE A 190 19.51 13.16 10.81
N GLN A 191 20.25 14.22 11.15
CA GLN A 191 19.65 15.43 11.71
C GLN A 191 18.66 16.06 10.72
N ARG A 192 19.07 16.17 9.46
CA ARG A 192 18.21 16.71 8.39
C ARG A 192 16.96 15.85 8.17
N ILE A 193 17.10 14.52 8.16
CA ILE A 193 15.98 13.57 8.02
C ILE A 193 14.97 13.72 9.18
N LEU A 194 15.44 14.03 10.39
CA LEU A 194 14.57 14.25 11.54
C LEU A 194 13.75 15.55 11.43
N VAL A 195 14.23 16.56 10.70
CA VAL A 195 13.63 17.92 10.71
C VAL A 195 13.01 18.32 9.37
N GLU A 196 13.74 18.16 8.27
CA GLU A 196 13.40 18.73 6.96
C GLU A 196 12.20 18.06 6.28
N PRO A 197 12.09 16.71 6.20
CA PRO A 197 10.98 16.06 5.51
C PRO A 197 9.62 16.53 6.04
N GLU A 198 8.63 16.68 5.15
CA GLU A 198 7.29 17.18 5.50
C GLU A 198 6.67 16.38 6.65
N ASN A 199 6.80 15.05 6.58
CA ASN A 199 6.35 14.11 7.59
C ASN A 199 7.52 13.47 8.34
N SER A 200 8.46 14.28 8.84
CA SER A 200 9.59 13.77 9.61
C SER A 200 9.15 13.14 10.95
N LEU A 201 9.99 12.27 11.53
CA LEU A 201 9.64 11.53 12.75
C LEU A 201 9.29 12.45 13.92
N ILE A 202 10.03 13.54 14.13
CA ILE A 202 9.74 14.45 15.24
C ILE A 202 8.39 15.14 15.07
N LYS A 203 8.02 15.53 13.84
CA LYS A 203 6.71 16.13 13.54
C LYS A 203 5.58 15.13 13.77
N GLN A 204 5.78 13.88 13.36
CA GLN A 204 4.82 12.80 13.62
C GLN A 204 4.62 12.59 15.12
N TYR A 205 5.70 12.49 15.90
CA TYR A 205 5.61 12.29 17.35
C TYR A 205 4.99 13.49 18.07
N SER A 206 5.36 14.72 17.71
CA SER A 206 4.74 15.93 18.26
C SER A 206 3.24 15.97 17.97
N ALA A 207 2.82 15.59 16.75
CA ALA A 207 1.40 15.52 16.38
C ALA A 207 0.65 14.40 17.12
N LEU A 208 1.27 13.22 17.29
CA LEU A 208 0.69 12.11 18.03
C LEU A 208 0.51 12.45 19.51
N VAL A 209 1.49 13.08 20.16
CA VAL A 209 1.39 13.45 21.58
C VAL A 209 0.40 14.60 21.80
N ALA A 210 0.26 15.49 20.81
CA ALA A 210 -0.73 16.56 20.83
C ALA A 210 -2.19 16.04 20.86
N THR A 211 -2.46 14.81 20.38
CA THR A 211 -3.83 14.23 20.49
C THR A 211 -4.24 13.99 21.94
N GLU A 212 -3.27 13.83 22.84
CA GLU A 212 -3.47 13.70 24.29
C GLU A 212 -3.44 15.06 25.01
N GLY A 213 -3.43 16.17 24.27
CA GLY A 213 -3.37 17.52 24.82
C GLY A 213 -1.99 17.92 25.38
N VAL A 214 -0.93 17.18 25.05
CA VAL A 214 0.45 17.46 25.47
C VAL A 214 1.24 18.05 24.31
N THR A 215 1.94 19.15 24.55
CA THR A 215 2.86 19.76 23.58
C THR A 215 4.25 19.16 23.74
N LEU A 216 4.77 18.53 22.69
CA LEU A 216 6.13 17.98 22.65
C LEU A 216 6.99 18.79 21.69
N GLU A 217 8.05 19.39 22.21
CA GLU A 217 9.05 20.14 21.46
C GLU A 217 10.42 19.46 21.59
N PHE A 218 11.12 19.33 20.46
CA PHE A 218 12.48 18.81 20.41
C PHE A 218 13.45 19.98 20.20
N SER A 219 14.32 20.21 21.19
CA SER A 219 15.42 21.18 21.04
C SER A 219 16.47 20.67 20.05
N ASP A 220 17.21 21.58 19.41
CA ASP A 220 18.27 21.25 18.45
C ASP A 220 19.32 20.29 19.05
N ASP A 221 19.75 20.54 20.29
CA ASP A 221 20.67 19.65 21.02
C ASP A 221 20.14 18.22 21.17
N ALA A 222 18.82 18.07 21.35
CA ALA A 222 18.20 16.75 21.51
C ALA A 222 18.18 16.01 20.16
N ILE A 223 17.91 16.73 19.07
CA ILE A 223 17.94 16.18 17.71
C ILE A 223 19.36 15.73 17.35
N GLU A 224 20.37 16.52 17.70
CA GLU A 224 21.77 16.15 17.50
C GLU A 224 22.15 14.89 18.28
N VAL A 225 21.72 14.79 19.55
CA VAL A 225 21.97 13.61 20.38
C VAL A 225 21.31 12.37 19.79
N ILE A 226 20.05 12.47 19.34
CA ILE A 226 19.34 11.36 18.70
C ILE A 226 20.08 10.91 17.43
N ALA A 227 20.47 11.84 16.56
CA ALA A 227 21.22 11.53 15.33
C ALA A 227 22.58 10.88 15.64
N THR A 228 23.27 11.36 16.67
CA THR A 228 24.56 10.80 17.12
C THR A 228 24.40 9.37 17.61
N ILE A 229 23.37 9.09 18.42
CA ILE A 229 23.09 7.75 18.93
C ILE A 229 22.78 6.81 17.75
N ALA A 230 21.92 7.24 16.82
CA ALA A 230 21.57 6.45 15.64
C ALA A 230 22.80 6.09 14.79
N SER A 231 23.70 7.05 14.55
CA SER A 231 24.96 6.81 13.82
C SER A 231 25.85 5.79 14.53
N LYS A 232 26.07 5.97 15.85
CA LYS A 232 26.90 5.05 16.66
C LYS A 232 26.37 3.63 16.70
N VAL A 233 25.05 3.47 16.84
CA VAL A 233 24.40 2.15 16.83
C VAL A 233 24.57 1.50 15.45
N ASN A 234 24.47 2.27 14.37
CA ASN A 234 24.65 1.76 13.01
C ASN A 234 26.10 1.31 12.76
N GLU A 235 27.09 2.12 13.14
CA GLU A 235 28.53 1.78 13.06
C GLU A 235 28.87 0.52 13.86
N TRP A 236 28.33 0.42 15.09
CA TRP A 236 28.49 -0.76 15.92
C TRP A 236 27.89 -2.00 15.25
N ARG A 237 26.69 -1.89 14.68
CA ARG A 237 26.00 -3.02 14.02
C ARG A 237 26.75 -3.48 12.77
N GLN A 238 27.37 -2.57 12.03
CA GLN A 238 28.21 -2.91 10.89
C GLN A 238 29.49 -3.64 11.32
N SER A 239 30.06 -3.28 12.47
CA SER A 239 31.25 -3.92 13.04
C SER A 239 30.96 -5.26 13.72
N ASN A 240 29.72 -5.48 14.17
CA ASN A 240 29.26 -6.65 14.91
C ASN A 240 28.01 -7.30 14.28
N PRO A 241 28.08 -7.78 13.01
CA PRO A 241 26.92 -8.36 12.33
C PRO A 241 26.43 -9.62 13.07
N GLY A 242 25.12 -9.66 13.37
CA GLY A 242 24.47 -10.81 14.02
C GLY A 242 24.51 -10.82 15.55
N GLN A 243 25.20 -9.87 16.19
CA GLN A 243 25.06 -9.65 17.64
C GLN A 243 23.89 -8.69 17.91
N PRO A 244 23.02 -8.98 18.89
CA PRO A 244 22.02 -8.00 19.32
C PRO A 244 22.77 -6.77 19.81
N ALA A 245 22.29 -5.58 19.46
CA ALA A 245 22.76 -4.34 20.07
C ALA A 245 22.60 -4.49 21.58
N GLY A 246 23.69 -4.84 22.27
CA GLY A 246 23.71 -4.93 23.73
C GLY A 246 23.19 -3.61 24.26
N ASN A 247 22.38 -3.63 25.32
CA ASN A 247 21.75 -2.46 25.91
C ASN A 247 22.67 -1.24 25.80
N PHE A 248 22.40 -0.36 24.84
CA PHE A 248 22.99 0.96 24.79
C PHE A 248 22.33 1.72 25.95
N SER A 249 22.76 1.40 27.16
CA SER A 249 22.42 2.12 28.38
C SER A 249 23.08 3.48 28.26
N LEU A 250 22.35 4.44 27.68
CA LEU A 250 22.61 5.85 27.89
C LEU A 250 22.43 6.09 29.39
N ALA A 251 23.55 6.13 30.10
CA ALA A 251 23.61 6.70 31.42
C ALA A 251 23.26 8.19 31.28
N TYR A 252 21.96 8.50 31.31
CA TYR A 252 21.52 9.83 31.67
C TYR A 252 21.91 10.01 33.13
N THR A 253 22.92 10.83 33.37
CA THR A 253 23.15 11.41 34.69
C THR A 253 21.85 12.05 35.14
N SER A 254 21.33 11.54 36.25
CA SER A 254 20.15 12.01 36.94
C SER A 254 20.17 13.52 37.12
N TRP A 255 19.09 14.18 36.70
CA TRP A 255 18.75 15.52 37.18
C TRP A 255 18.56 15.45 38.69
N THR A 256 19.41 16.17 39.44
CA THR A 256 19.11 16.67 40.79
C THR A 256 18.52 18.05 40.69
#